data_AF-A0A9C6TML3-F1
#
_entry.id   AF-A0A9C6TML3-F1
#
_cell.length_a   1.000
_cell.length_b   1.000
_cell.length_c   1.000
_cell.angle_alpha   90.00
_cell.angle_beta   90.00
_cell.angle_gamma   90.00
#
_symmetry.space_group_name_H-M   'P 1'
#
loop_
_entity.id
_entity.type
_entity.pdbx_description
1 polymer ?
#
loop_
_entity_poly.entity_id
_entity_poly.type
_entity_poly.pdbx_seq_one_letter_code
_entity_poly.pdbx_strand_id
1 'polypeptide(L)'
;MLQPWWNGSRTATREEADAEAGSAAFVPAEAATTIGRRLSSLMQKIQNRILIVPCQKNNLGTKPFLGGSISSNSNLRSQSSAYVQVSLRPRIPKNFQIRAAGNTYGNHFRVTTYGESHGRGVGCVIDGCPPRIPLSESDVQVDLDRRRPGQSKITTPRKETDTCKIFSGVFEGLTTGTPIHVFVPSTDQRGRDYSELSSGYRPSHADATYDMKYGIRSVQGGGRSSARETIGRVASGAVAKKILKDFAGTEILAYVSQVHKVVLPEDLIDNETVTLDQIESNIVRCPDPEYAEKMIAAIDAVRVRGDSVGVVTCIVRNCPRGIGSPVFDKLEAELAKAAMSLPATKGFQFGSGFAGTFLTGSEHNDEFYIDEHGRTRTRTNRSGGIQGGISNGEIINMRIAFKPTSTIAKEQNTVTRDKKETTLRVGGRHDPCVVPRAVPVVEAMVGLVLVVQLMAQYAQCNLFPVNSDLQEPLLPVLQPEEVPF
;
A
#
# COMPACT_ATOMS: atom_id res chain seq x y z
N MET A 1 21.98 -78.02 -24.45
CA MET A 1 23.40 -78.44 -24.44
C MET A 1 24.20 -77.18 -24.15
N LEU A 2 24.48 -76.87 -22.88
CA LEU A 2 25.61 -77.37 -22.06
C LEU A 2 26.92 -76.70 -22.51
N GLN A 3 27.45 -75.67 -21.82
CA GLN A 3 28.39 -75.71 -20.65
C GLN A 3 29.69 -76.49 -20.96
N PRO A 4 30.88 -76.19 -20.39
CA PRO A 4 31.12 -75.85 -18.97
C PRO A 4 32.24 -74.80 -18.60
N TRP A 5 32.08 -74.05 -17.49
CA TRP A 5 32.88 -74.04 -16.21
C TRP A 5 33.91 -72.88 -16.11
N TRP A 6 34.21 -72.20 -14.98
CA TRP A 6 34.05 -72.48 -13.54
C TRP A 6 34.21 -71.20 -12.66
N ASN A 7 33.47 -71.17 -11.52
CA ASN A 7 33.68 -70.61 -10.15
C ASN A 7 34.57 -69.36 -9.88
N GLY A 8 34.28 -68.47 -8.92
CA GLY A 8 33.37 -68.54 -7.76
C GLY A 8 34.11 -68.70 -6.41
N SER A 9 33.89 -67.73 -5.51
CA SER A 9 34.03 -67.76 -4.03
C SER A 9 35.38 -67.41 -3.35
N ARG A 10 35.34 -66.32 -2.57
CA ARG A 10 35.98 -66.22 -1.25
C ARG A 10 34.92 -65.89 -0.19
N THR A 11 35.14 -66.51 0.95
CA THR A 11 34.36 -66.75 2.16
C THR A 11 34.06 -65.52 3.05
N ALA A 12 32.93 -65.62 3.77
CA ALA A 12 32.55 -64.88 4.99
C ALA A 12 33.40 -65.31 6.22
N THR A 13 33.46 -64.70 7.43
CA THR A 13 32.49 -64.08 8.37
C THR A 13 33.27 -63.41 9.54
N ARG A 14 32.55 -62.65 10.41
CA ARG A 14 32.88 -62.03 11.74
C ARG A 14 33.37 -60.58 11.68
N GLU A 15 32.90 -59.60 12.47
CA GLU A 15 32.32 -59.58 13.83
C GLU A 15 31.53 -58.26 14.08
N GLU A 16 30.44 -58.34 14.86
CA GLU A 16 29.82 -57.35 15.83
C GLU A 16 29.56 -55.89 15.39
N ALA A 17 28.37 -55.28 15.36
CA ALA A 17 27.08 -55.39 16.08
C ALA A 17 27.11 -55.08 17.59
N ASP A 18 26.85 -53.81 17.93
CA ASP A 18 26.13 -53.28 19.11
C ASP A 18 26.22 -51.74 19.08
N ALA A 19 25.34 -50.90 19.62
CA ALA A 19 23.95 -50.91 20.03
C ALA A 19 23.68 -49.47 20.48
N GLU A 20 22.58 -48.83 20.09
CA GLU A 20 21.88 -47.90 20.99
C GLU A 20 20.44 -47.69 20.53
N ALA A 21 19.55 -48.40 21.22
CA ALA A 21 18.13 -48.12 21.29
C ALA A 21 17.89 -47.01 22.33
N GLY A 22 17.07 -46.00 22.01
CA GLY A 22 16.85 -44.88 22.92
C GLY A 22 15.62 -44.03 22.63
N SER A 23 14.47 -44.50 23.13
CA SER A 23 13.26 -43.73 23.48
C SER A 23 12.32 -43.26 22.35
N ALA A 24 11.25 -44.03 22.17
CA ALA A 24 9.94 -43.47 21.88
C ALA A 24 9.45 -42.75 23.14
N ALA A 25 9.47 -41.42 23.14
CA ALA A 25 8.87 -40.63 24.21
C ALA A 25 7.36 -40.56 24.01
N PHE A 26 6.65 -41.37 24.80
CA PHE A 26 5.26 -41.17 25.20
C PHE A 26 5.02 -39.69 25.55
N VAL A 27 4.09 -39.03 24.88
CA VAL A 27 3.53 -37.76 25.38
C VAL A 27 2.52 -38.12 26.48
N PRO A 28 2.68 -37.66 27.73
CA PRO A 28 1.71 -37.95 28.77
C PRO A 28 0.42 -37.18 28.51
N ALA A 29 -0.71 -37.86 28.74
CA ALA A 29 -2.08 -37.33 28.67
C ALA A 29 -2.41 -36.23 29.70
N GLU A 30 -1.40 -35.53 30.26
CA GLU A 30 -1.55 -34.45 31.24
C GLU A 30 -1.30 -33.04 30.66
N ALA A 31 -0.76 -32.93 29.44
CA ALA A 31 -0.56 -31.64 28.78
C ALA A 31 -1.85 -31.06 28.18
N ALA A 32 -2.81 -31.91 27.78
CA ALA A 32 -4.11 -31.49 27.24
C ALA A 32 -5.06 -30.92 28.32
N THR A 33 -4.91 -31.38 29.56
CA THR A 33 -5.78 -30.99 30.69
C THR A 33 -5.40 -29.63 31.28
N THR A 34 -4.14 -29.19 31.11
CA THR A 34 -3.64 -27.93 31.65
C THR A 34 -3.99 -26.72 30.78
N ILE A 35 -4.10 -26.91 29.46
CA ILE A 35 -4.55 -25.87 28.51
C ILE A 35 -6.08 -25.67 28.61
N GLY A 36 -6.84 -26.76 28.77
CA GLY A 36 -8.29 -26.70 28.99
C GLY A 36 -8.70 -25.98 30.28
N ARG A 37 -7.95 -26.17 31.38
CA ARG A 37 -8.20 -25.46 32.65
C ARG A 37 -7.78 -23.98 32.63
N ARG A 38 -6.79 -23.61 31.82
CA ARG A 38 -6.40 -22.18 31.64
C ARG A 38 -7.38 -21.42 30.75
N LEU A 39 -8.00 -22.07 29.77
CA LEU A 39 -9.05 -21.46 28.94
C LEU A 39 -10.38 -21.30 29.70
N SER A 40 -10.78 -22.26 30.53
CA SER A 40 -11.99 -22.11 31.36
C SER A 40 -11.83 -21.02 32.44
N SER A 41 -10.66 -20.93 33.08
CA SER A 41 -10.33 -19.85 34.03
C SER A 41 -10.30 -18.46 33.38
N LEU A 42 -9.86 -18.37 32.12
CA LEU A 42 -9.86 -17.12 31.37
C LEU A 42 -11.27 -16.71 30.92
N MET A 43 -12.11 -17.67 30.50
CA MET A 43 -13.51 -17.40 30.16
C MET A 43 -14.34 -17.01 31.40
N GLN A 44 -14.03 -17.57 32.57
CA GLN A 44 -14.71 -17.22 33.83
C GLN A 44 -14.22 -15.89 34.42
N LYS A 45 -12.98 -15.46 34.14
CA LYS A 45 -12.46 -14.12 34.46
C LYS A 45 -13.00 -13.02 33.53
N ILE A 46 -13.47 -13.37 32.33
CA ILE A 46 -14.12 -12.43 31.40
C ILE A 46 -15.61 -12.22 31.75
N GLN A 47 -16.26 -13.18 32.42
CA GLN A 47 -17.65 -13.03 32.87
C GLN A 47 -17.84 -12.18 34.15
N ASN A 48 -16.79 -11.86 34.90
CA ASN A 48 -16.89 -11.15 36.19
C ASN A 48 -16.24 -9.74 36.25
N ARG A 49 -16.02 -9.07 35.12
CA ARG A 49 -15.64 -7.64 35.11
C ARG A 49 -16.86 -6.73 34.92
N ILE A 50 -17.73 -6.69 35.95
CA ILE A 50 -18.54 -5.51 36.24
C ILE A 50 -17.97 -4.92 37.53
N LEU A 51 -17.15 -3.88 37.37
CA LEU A 51 -16.71 -3.03 38.47
C LEU A 51 -17.93 -2.28 39.01
N ILE A 52 -18.44 -2.72 40.16
CA ILE A 52 -19.29 -1.89 41.02
C ILE A 52 -18.35 -0.88 41.69
N VAL A 53 -18.43 0.38 41.28
CA VAL A 53 -17.81 1.49 42.01
C VAL A 53 -18.82 1.96 43.06
N PRO A 54 -18.52 1.91 44.37
CA PRO A 54 -19.38 2.52 45.37
C PRO A 54 -19.19 4.04 45.33
N CYS A 55 -20.24 4.76 44.93
CA CYS A 55 -20.24 6.23 45.04
C CYS A 55 -20.39 6.62 46.51
N GLN A 56 -19.36 7.26 47.06
CA GLN A 56 -19.36 7.88 48.37
C GLN A 56 -20.42 9.00 48.41
N LYS A 57 -21.26 8.96 49.46
CA LYS A 57 -22.08 10.11 49.87
C LYS A 57 -21.15 11.25 50.27
N ASN A 58 -21.29 12.41 49.63
CA ASN A 58 -20.89 13.68 50.22
C ASN A 58 -22.02 14.69 50.10
N ASN A 59 -22.35 15.22 51.28
CA ASN A 59 -23.30 16.28 51.58
C ASN A 59 -22.90 17.60 50.91
N LEU A 60 -23.87 18.25 50.27
CA LEU A 60 -24.00 19.70 50.10
C LEU A 60 -25.53 19.92 50.01
N GLY A 61 -26.20 20.52 50.99
CA GLY A 61 -26.01 21.89 51.43
C GLY A 61 -27.26 22.67 51.04
N THR A 62 -28.28 22.61 51.89
CA THR A 62 -29.57 23.29 51.77
C THR A 62 -29.44 24.82 51.74
N LYS A 63 -30.18 25.49 50.86
CA LYS A 63 -30.70 26.85 51.08
C LYS A 63 -32.19 26.95 50.71
N PRO A 64 -33.02 27.70 51.45
CA PRO A 64 -34.48 27.58 51.38
C PRO A 64 -35.20 28.85 50.86
N PHE A 65 -36.53 28.72 50.70
CA PHE A 65 -37.58 29.76 50.51
C PHE A 65 -37.63 30.45 49.12
N LEU A 66 -38.78 30.76 48.51
CA LEU A 66 -40.11 31.16 49.00
C LEU A 66 -41.20 30.99 47.89
N GLY A 67 -42.44 30.67 48.28
CA GLY A 67 -43.69 30.89 47.53
C GLY A 67 -44.13 29.78 46.56
N GLY A 68 -45.36 29.26 46.54
CA GLY A 68 -46.58 29.56 47.28
C GLY A 68 -47.74 28.69 46.74
N SER A 69 -48.80 28.63 47.54
CA SER A 69 -50.15 28.07 47.31
C SER A 69 -50.37 26.55 47.20
N ILE A 70 -51.11 26.11 48.22
CA ILE A 70 -51.83 24.86 48.47
C ILE A 70 -52.97 24.66 47.46
N SER A 71 -53.21 23.44 46.99
CA SER A 71 -54.58 22.88 46.98
C SER A 71 -54.58 21.36 47.03
N SER A 72 -55.47 20.88 47.89
CA SER A 72 -55.76 19.52 48.32
C SER A 72 -56.45 18.69 47.24
N ASN A 73 -56.18 17.38 47.20
CA ASN A 73 -57.23 16.41 47.54
C ASN A 73 -56.69 14.97 47.63
N SER A 74 -57.11 14.35 48.72
CA SER A 74 -57.06 12.93 49.04
C SER A 74 -57.69 12.05 47.96
N ASN A 75 -57.07 10.90 47.67
CA ASN A 75 -57.72 9.60 47.81
C ASN A 75 -56.72 8.46 47.56
N LEU A 76 -56.52 7.65 48.61
CA LEU A 76 -55.88 6.35 48.56
C LEU A 76 -56.74 5.39 47.74
N ARG A 77 -56.21 4.89 46.61
CA ARG A 77 -56.65 3.63 46.01
C ARG A 77 -55.44 2.75 45.74
N SER A 78 -55.50 1.55 46.31
CA SER A 78 -54.68 0.36 46.11
C SER A 78 -53.53 0.50 45.10
N GLN A 79 -52.30 0.59 45.61
CA GLN A 79 -51.12 0.30 44.81
C GLN A 79 -51.06 -1.21 44.57
N SER A 80 -51.55 -1.64 43.40
CA SER A 80 -51.03 -2.86 42.79
C SER A 80 -49.53 -2.65 42.57
N SER A 81 -48.73 -3.63 42.94
CA SER A 81 -47.30 -3.67 42.65
C SER A 81 -47.10 -3.62 41.13
N ALA A 82 -46.98 -2.43 40.57
CA ALA A 82 -46.53 -2.23 39.21
C ALA A 82 -45.05 -2.60 39.19
N TYR A 83 -44.75 -3.82 38.78
CA TYR A 83 -43.41 -4.17 38.34
C TYR A 83 -43.02 -3.20 37.23
N VAL A 84 -42.18 -2.22 37.55
CA VAL A 84 -41.57 -1.37 36.53
C VAL A 84 -40.59 -2.27 35.79
N GLN A 85 -41.02 -2.80 34.66
CA GLN A 85 -40.15 -3.51 33.74
C GLN A 85 -39.25 -2.45 33.09
N VAL A 86 -38.13 -2.14 33.73
CA VAL A 86 -37.11 -1.27 33.16
C VAL A 86 -36.47 -2.06 32.01
N SER A 87 -37.01 -1.88 30.81
CA SER A 87 -36.35 -2.29 29.58
C SER A 87 -35.11 -1.43 29.42
N LEU A 88 -33.98 -1.90 29.95
CA LEU A 88 -32.66 -1.40 29.59
C LEU A 88 -32.39 -1.83 28.15
N ARG A 89 -33.00 -1.14 27.19
CA ARG A 89 -32.51 -1.20 25.81
C ARG A 89 -31.06 -0.71 25.86
N PRO A 90 -30.09 -1.47 25.34
CA PRO A 90 -28.73 -0.97 25.22
C PRO A 90 -28.80 0.35 24.46
N ARG A 91 -28.36 1.45 25.09
CA ARG A 91 -28.16 2.72 24.38
C ARG A 91 -26.99 2.49 23.43
N ILE A 92 -27.29 2.00 22.22
CA ILE A 92 -26.36 2.09 21.11
C ILE A 92 -26.09 3.60 20.94
N PRO A 93 -24.82 4.06 21.02
CA PRO A 93 -24.50 5.46 20.81
C PRO A 93 -25.10 5.90 19.46
N LYS A 94 -25.91 6.96 19.47
CA LYS A 94 -26.64 7.43 18.27
C LYS A 94 -25.72 7.82 17.09
N ASN A 95 -24.41 7.95 17.32
CA ASN A 95 -23.43 8.38 16.31
C ASN A 95 -22.24 7.41 16.16
N PHE A 96 -22.45 6.10 16.28
CA PHE A 96 -21.37 5.16 15.93
C PHE A 96 -21.29 4.99 14.40
N GLN A 97 -20.57 5.90 13.73
CA GLN A 97 -20.30 5.78 12.30
C GLN A 97 -19.17 4.76 12.10
N ILE A 98 -19.52 3.53 11.71
CA ILE A 98 -18.54 2.53 11.30
C ILE A 98 -18.06 2.90 9.90
N ARG A 99 -16.85 3.45 9.79
CA ARG A 99 -16.17 3.63 8.50
C ARG A 99 -15.54 2.32 8.08
N ALA A 100 -16.19 1.60 7.16
CA ALA A 100 -15.76 0.28 6.68
C ALA A 100 -15.02 0.31 5.32
N ALA A 101 -14.75 1.51 4.77
CA ALA A 101 -14.26 1.65 3.41
C ALA A 101 -12.74 1.87 3.35
N GLY A 102 -12.01 0.93 2.72
CA GLY A 102 -10.57 1.00 2.45
C GLY A 102 -10.23 1.28 0.99
N ASN A 103 -11.13 1.96 0.26
CA ASN A 103 -10.98 2.31 -1.15
C ASN A 103 -10.80 3.82 -1.40
N THR A 104 -10.71 4.61 -0.32
CA THR A 104 -10.40 6.04 -0.38
C THR A 104 -9.01 6.28 0.21
N TYR A 105 -8.19 7.05 -0.49
CA TYR A 105 -6.87 7.49 -0.06
C TYR A 105 -6.86 9.01 0.13
N GLY A 106 -6.12 9.51 1.12
CA GLY A 106 -5.97 10.95 1.40
C GLY A 106 -7.09 11.57 2.23
N ASN A 107 -6.82 12.76 2.77
CA ASN A 107 -7.75 13.54 3.61
C ASN A 107 -8.19 14.86 2.95
N HIS A 108 -7.28 15.54 2.24
CA HIS A 108 -7.57 16.80 1.53
C HIS A 108 -7.76 16.53 0.03
N PHE A 109 -6.73 16.03 -0.64
CA PHE A 109 -6.83 15.44 -1.98
C PHE A 109 -7.25 13.97 -1.84
N ARG A 110 -8.54 13.68 -2.01
CA ARG A 110 -9.15 12.40 -1.68
C ARG A 110 -9.44 11.61 -2.94
N VAL A 111 -8.81 10.45 -3.08
CA VAL A 111 -9.02 9.58 -4.24
C VAL A 111 -9.80 8.35 -3.82
N THR A 112 -10.98 8.15 -4.43
CA THR A 112 -11.75 6.92 -4.27
C THR A 112 -11.72 6.12 -5.56
N THR A 113 -11.09 4.95 -5.56
CA THR A 113 -11.05 4.09 -6.75
C THR A 113 -12.24 3.12 -6.75
N TYR A 114 -12.69 2.69 -7.94
CA TYR A 114 -13.82 1.77 -8.10
C TYR A 114 -13.60 0.79 -9.27
N GLY A 115 -14.44 -0.25 -9.33
CA GLY A 115 -14.44 -1.26 -10.39
C GLY A 115 -13.58 -2.50 -10.13
N GLU A 116 -13.91 -3.57 -10.84
CA GLU A 116 -13.26 -4.88 -10.84
C GLU A 116 -12.56 -5.14 -12.17
N SER A 117 -11.53 -5.99 -12.16
CA SER A 117 -10.75 -6.31 -13.37
C SER A 117 -11.56 -6.86 -14.55
N HIS A 118 -12.68 -7.53 -14.29
CA HIS A 118 -13.59 -8.09 -15.31
C HIS A 118 -14.97 -7.40 -15.28
N GLY A 119 -15.08 -6.24 -14.63
CA GLY A 119 -16.26 -5.38 -14.69
C GLY A 119 -16.20 -4.44 -15.91
N ARG A 120 -17.30 -3.77 -16.25
CA ARG A 120 -17.39 -2.93 -17.47
C ARG A 120 -16.32 -1.82 -17.59
N GLY A 121 -15.74 -1.42 -16.46
CA GLY A 121 -14.60 -0.51 -16.43
C GLY A 121 -14.09 -0.35 -15.00
N VAL A 122 -13.03 0.43 -14.88
CA VAL A 122 -12.43 0.85 -13.60
C VAL A 122 -12.20 2.35 -13.64
N GLY A 123 -11.95 2.96 -12.49
CA GLY A 123 -11.69 4.39 -12.46
C GLY A 123 -11.51 4.93 -11.06
N CYS A 124 -11.61 6.25 -10.96
CA CYS A 124 -11.52 6.97 -9.70
C CYS A 124 -12.42 8.20 -9.67
N VAL A 125 -12.74 8.62 -8.45
CA VAL A 125 -13.26 9.95 -8.14
C VAL A 125 -12.19 10.67 -7.32
N ILE A 126 -11.80 11.87 -7.76
CA ILE A 126 -10.84 12.74 -7.09
C ILE A 126 -11.62 13.89 -6.48
N ASP A 127 -11.68 13.96 -5.16
CA ASP A 127 -12.31 15.02 -4.38
C ASP A 127 -11.25 15.92 -3.75
N GLY A 128 -11.53 17.22 -3.64
CA GLY A 128 -10.57 18.22 -3.12
C GLY A 128 -9.45 18.60 -4.08
N CYS A 129 -9.56 18.33 -5.39
CA CYS A 129 -8.65 18.90 -6.38
C CYS A 129 -8.80 20.42 -6.41
N PRO A 130 -7.73 21.24 -6.38
CA PRO A 130 -7.84 22.69 -6.52
C PRO A 130 -8.52 23.10 -7.84
N PRO A 131 -9.22 24.24 -7.89
CA PRO A 131 -9.79 24.77 -9.13
C PRO A 131 -8.72 25.48 -9.99
N ARG A 132 -9.04 25.72 -11.26
CA ARG A 132 -8.27 26.48 -12.25
C ARG A 132 -6.95 25.84 -12.69
N ILE A 133 -6.80 24.53 -12.51
CA ILE A 133 -5.68 23.79 -13.08
C ILE A 133 -6.10 23.37 -14.50
N PRO A 134 -5.32 23.67 -15.55
CA PRO A 134 -5.53 23.10 -16.87
C PRO A 134 -5.57 21.57 -16.79
N LEU A 135 -6.60 20.93 -17.32
CA LEU A 135 -6.70 19.46 -17.29
C LEU A 135 -7.50 18.94 -18.47
N SER A 136 -6.94 17.93 -19.13
CA SER A 136 -7.52 17.18 -20.23
C SER A 136 -7.29 15.67 -20.05
N GLU A 137 -8.01 14.83 -20.80
CA GLU A 137 -7.69 13.40 -20.84
C GLU A 137 -6.25 13.13 -21.29
N SER A 138 -5.69 13.96 -22.18
CA SER A 138 -4.32 13.79 -22.65
C SER A 138 -3.27 13.92 -21.55
N ASP A 139 -3.49 14.78 -20.56
CA ASP A 139 -2.60 14.90 -19.40
C ASP A 139 -2.55 13.59 -18.60
N VAL A 140 -3.70 12.93 -18.45
CA VAL A 140 -3.84 11.67 -17.70
C VAL A 140 -3.37 10.47 -18.51
N GLN A 141 -3.58 10.53 -19.83
CA GLN A 141 -3.32 9.41 -20.73
C GLN A 141 -1.84 9.05 -20.81
N VAL A 142 -0.92 10.03 -20.68
CA VAL A 142 0.54 9.79 -20.71
C VAL A 142 0.95 8.72 -19.68
N ASP A 143 0.49 8.86 -18.43
CA ASP A 143 0.86 7.91 -17.38
C ASP A 143 0.10 6.58 -17.48
N LEU A 144 -1.16 6.62 -17.93
CA LEU A 144 -1.93 5.40 -18.19
C LEU A 144 -1.30 4.57 -19.32
N ASP A 145 -0.83 5.23 -20.36
CA ASP A 145 -0.13 4.61 -21.47
C ASP A 145 1.17 3.97 -21.01
N ARG A 146 1.92 4.61 -20.08
CA ARG A 146 3.12 4.01 -19.46
C ARG A 146 2.78 2.79 -18.59
N ARG A 147 1.63 2.76 -17.91
CA ARG A 147 1.20 1.66 -17.03
C ARG A 147 0.62 0.44 -17.78
N ARG A 148 0.09 0.69 -18.98
CA ARG A 148 -0.73 -0.23 -19.76
C ARG A 148 -0.07 -1.61 -19.96
N PRO A 149 -0.83 -2.71 -19.92
CA PRO A 149 -0.30 -4.02 -20.30
C PRO A 149 0.04 -4.10 -21.80
N GLY A 150 0.77 -5.14 -22.20
CA GLY A 150 0.95 -5.50 -23.62
C GLY A 150 1.91 -4.62 -24.40
N GLN A 151 2.73 -3.81 -23.73
CA GLN A 151 3.72 -2.95 -24.38
C GLN A 151 4.94 -3.73 -24.89
N SER A 152 5.29 -4.85 -24.26
CA SER A 152 6.53 -5.56 -24.55
C SER A 152 6.47 -7.04 -24.19
N LYS A 153 7.46 -7.81 -24.68
CA LYS A 153 7.61 -9.25 -24.41
C LYS A 153 7.83 -9.60 -22.93
N ILE A 154 8.24 -8.63 -22.10
CA ILE A 154 8.52 -8.82 -20.68
C ILE A 154 7.36 -8.41 -19.77
N THR A 155 6.20 -8.08 -20.35
CA THR A 155 4.96 -7.77 -19.63
C THR A 155 3.84 -8.70 -20.09
N THR A 156 2.70 -8.65 -19.42
CA THR A 156 1.51 -9.43 -19.76
C THR A 156 1.05 -9.10 -21.18
N PRO A 157 0.74 -10.09 -22.03
CA PRO A 157 0.32 -9.87 -23.43
C PRO A 157 -1.16 -9.46 -23.57
N ARG A 158 -1.78 -8.87 -22.53
CA ARG A 158 -3.12 -8.27 -22.63
C ARG A 158 -3.07 -6.98 -23.44
N LYS A 159 -4.06 -6.75 -24.30
CA LYS A 159 -4.15 -5.54 -25.14
C LYS A 159 -5.31 -4.68 -24.68
N GLU A 160 -5.13 -4.02 -23.55
CA GLU A 160 -6.05 -2.99 -23.06
C GLU A 160 -5.53 -1.64 -23.55
N THR A 161 -6.40 -0.71 -23.93
CA THR A 161 -5.97 0.64 -24.35
C THR A 161 -5.77 1.58 -23.17
N ASP A 162 -6.37 1.27 -22.01
CA ASP A 162 -6.41 2.13 -20.82
C ASP A 162 -6.83 3.58 -21.14
N THR A 163 -7.69 3.76 -22.15
CA THR A 163 -8.17 5.08 -22.59
C THR A 163 -9.10 5.69 -21.55
N CYS A 164 -8.74 6.84 -20.99
CA CYS A 164 -9.57 7.51 -19.99
C CYS A 164 -10.60 8.47 -20.57
N LYS A 165 -11.64 8.72 -19.78
CA LYS A 165 -12.66 9.75 -19.99
C LYS A 165 -12.91 10.51 -18.69
N ILE A 166 -12.92 11.83 -18.75
CA ILE A 166 -13.26 12.69 -17.63
C ILE A 166 -14.75 13.07 -17.75
N PHE A 167 -15.53 12.74 -16.72
CA PHE A 167 -16.99 12.95 -16.73
C PHE A 167 -17.46 14.15 -15.91
N SER A 168 -16.64 14.65 -14.98
CA SER A 168 -16.99 15.78 -14.10
C SER A 168 -15.73 16.47 -13.60
N GLY A 169 -15.89 17.61 -12.93
CA GLY A 169 -14.81 18.33 -12.25
C GLY A 169 -13.90 19.15 -13.18
N VAL A 170 -14.22 19.21 -14.47
CA VAL A 170 -13.53 20.00 -15.49
C VAL A 170 -14.56 20.76 -16.32
N PHE A 171 -14.32 22.05 -16.56
CA PHE A 171 -15.11 22.92 -17.43
C PHE A 171 -14.16 23.83 -18.21
N GLU A 172 -14.36 23.95 -19.53
CA GLU A 172 -13.49 24.74 -20.43
C GLU A 172 -12.00 24.42 -20.29
N GLY A 173 -11.66 23.15 -20.05
CA GLY A 173 -10.28 22.68 -19.89
C GLY A 173 -9.64 23.01 -18.55
N LEU A 174 -10.39 23.55 -17.57
CA LEU A 174 -9.91 23.86 -16.23
C LEU A 174 -10.63 23.03 -15.17
N THR A 175 -9.92 22.62 -14.12
CA THR A 175 -10.56 22.01 -12.95
C THR A 175 -11.50 23.00 -12.25
N THR A 176 -12.65 22.53 -11.79
CA THR A 176 -13.68 23.38 -11.18
C THR A 176 -13.58 23.47 -9.66
N GLY A 177 -12.68 22.71 -9.03
CA GLY A 177 -12.64 22.55 -7.57
C GLY A 177 -13.65 21.55 -7.02
N THR A 178 -14.45 20.93 -7.89
CA THR A 178 -15.44 19.90 -7.54
C THR A 178 -14.94 18.50 -7.94
N PRO A 179 -15.60 17.41 -7.51
CA PRO A 179 -15.09 16.06 -7.76
C PRO A 179 -14.87 15.74 -9.24
N ILE A 180 -13.66 15.26 -9.57
CA ILE A 180 -13.27 14.80 -10.91
C ILE A 180 -13.54 13.30 -11.00
N HIS A 181 -14.44 12.91 -11.90
CA HIS A 181 -14.74 11.51 -12.18
C HIS A 181 -13.98 11.05 -13.42
N VAL A 182 -13.08 10.07 -13.26
CA VAL A 182 -12.33 9.45 -14.34
C VAL A 182 -12.77 8.00 -14.52
N PHE A 183 -13.12 7.63 -15.75
CA PHE A 183 -13.53 6.28 -16.13
C PHE A 183 -12.64 5.71 -17.22
N VAL A 184 -12.31 4.42 -17.11
CA VAL A 184 -11.56 3.66 -18.10
C VAL A 184 -12.32 2.36 -18.41
N PRO A 185 -12.79 2.14 -19.65
CA PRO A 185 -13.46 0.91 -20.01
C PRO A 185 -12.49 -0.28 -20.02
N SER A 186 -13.03 -1.48 -19.79
CA SER A 186 -12.30 -2.73 -19.95
C SER A 186 -12.63 -3.35 -21.31
N THR A 187 -11.63 -3.64 -22.16
CA THR A 187 -11.85 -4.06 -23.55
C THR A 187 -11.37 -5.49 -23.89
N ASP A 188 -10.46 -6.10 -23.12
CA ASP A 188 -9.94 -7.47 -23.37
C ASP A 188 -10.42 -8.47 -22.30
N GLN A 189 -11.73 -8.50 -22.04
CA GLN A 189 -12.32 -9.46 -21.10
C GLN A 189 -12.57 -10.82 -21.75
N ARG A 190 -11.70 -11.78 -21.47
CA ARG A 190 -11.92 -13.19 -21.81
C ARG A 190 -12.23 -13.99 -20.57
N GLY A 191 -13.50 -14.01 -20.18
CA GLY A 191 -13.96 -14.76 -19.00
C GLY A 191 -13.67 -16.27 -19.08
N ARG A 192 -13.56 -16.84 -20.30
CA ARG A 192 -13.29 -18.27 -20.53
C ARG A 192 -11.85 -18.70 -20.20
N ASP A 193 -10.89 -17.77 -20.21
CA ASP A 193 -9.47 -18.07 -19.92
C ASP A 193 -9.23 -18.40 -18.42
N TYR A 194 -10.27 -18.35 -17.57
CA TYR A 194 -10.15 -18.44 -16.10
C TYR A 194 -11.14 -19.42 -15.44
N SER A 195 -11.83 -20.29 -16.20
CA SER A 195 -12.72 -21.32 -15.62
C SER A 195 -11.96 -22.23 -14.64
N GLU A 196 -10.71 -22.54 -14.94
CA GLU A 196 -9.80 -23.31 -14.09
C GLU A 196 -9.52 -22.63 -12.74
N LEU A 197 -9.63 -21.30 -12.62
CA LEU A 197 -9.43 -20.57 -11.35
C LEU A 197 -10.54 -20.80 -10.32
N SER A 198 -11.65 -21.42 -10.73
CA SER A 198 -12.70 -21.84 -9.80
C SER A 198 -12.32 -23.11 -9.04
N SER A 199 -11.39 -23.92 -9.58
CA SER A 199 -11.05 -25.25 -9.06
C SER A 199 -10.22 -25.24 -7.78
N GLY A 200 -9.50 -24.16 -7.49
CA GLY A 200 -8.66 -24.04 -6.29
C GLY A 200 -8.27 -22.60 -5.97
N TYR A 201 -7.74 -22.38 -4.76
CA TYR A 201 -7.14 -21.10 -4.41
C TYR A 201 -5.77 -20.96 -5.06
N ARG A 202 -5.47 -19.83 -5.70
CA ARG A 202 -4.12 -19.60 -6.22
C ARG A 202 -3.16 -19.32 -5.06
N PRO A 203 -2.04 -20.04 -4.94
CA PRO A 203 -1.05 -19.76 -3.91
C PRO A 203 -0.54 -18.33 -4.00
N SER A 204 -0.38 -17.68 -2.84
CA SER A 204 0.11 -16.29 -2.72
C SER A 204 -0.81 -15.23 -3.37
N HIS A 205 -2.02 -15.59 -3.82
CA HIS A 205 -3.07 -14.65 -4.23
C HIS A 205 -4.09 -14.40 -3.11
N ALA A 206 -5.04 -13.48 -3.37
CA ALA A 206 -6.05 -13.07 -2.40
C ALA A 206 -7.29 -13.99 -2.36
N ASP A 207 -7.30 -15.11 -3.08
CA ASP A 207 -8.54 -15.88 -3.31
C ASP A 207 -9.17 -16.39 -2.00
N ALA A 208 -8.37 -17.08 -1.17
CA ALA A 208 -8.84 -17.60 0.11
C ALA A 208 -9.20 -16.49 1.11
N THR A 209 -8.38 -15.42 1.16
CA THR A 209 -8.61 -14.31 2.10
C THR A 209 -9.84 -13.48 1.72
N TYR A 210 -10.19 -13.38 0.43
CA TYR A 210 -11.45 -12.78 -0.01
C TYR A 210 -12.66 -13.60 0.41
N ASP A 211 -12.63 -14.93 0.23
CA ASP A 211 -13.71 -15.80 0.71
C ASP A 211 -13.84 -15.73 2.24
N MET A 212 -12.72 -15.72 2.98
CA MET A 212 -12.73 -15.59 4.45
C MET A 212 -13.30 -14.24 4.91
N LYS A 213 -12.96 -13.14 4.23
CA LYS A 213 -13.35 -11.78 4.63
C LYS A 213 -14.76 -11.40 4.18
N TYR A 214 -15.12 -11.77 2.95
CA TYR A 214 -16.33 -11.28 2.29
C TYR A 214 -17.36 -12.37 2.01
N GLY A 215 -17.01 -13.66 2.13
CA GLY A 215 -17.89 -14.78 1.76
C GLY A 215 -18.14 -14.95 0.26
N ILE A 216 -17.65 -14.00 -0.55
CA ILE A 216 -17.80 -13.97 -2.00
C ILE A 216 -16.52 -13.42 -2.63
N ARG A 217 -16.11 -14.01 -3.76
CA ARG A 217 -15.00 -13.53 -4.58
C ARG A 217 -15.39 -13.52 -6.05
N SER A 218 -14.89 -12.52 -6.78
CA SER A 218 -14.89 -12.55 -8.24
C SER A 218 -13.73 -13.44 -8.70
N VAL A 219 -14.08 -14.67 -9.09
CA VAL A 219 -13.11 -15.68 -9.54
C VAL A 219 -12.37 -15.23 -10.81
N GLN A 220 -13.00 -14.37 -11.60
CA GLN A 220 -12.44 -13.84 -12.85
C GLN A 220 -11.41 -12.73 -12.55
N GLY A 221 -10.13 -13.00 -12.85
CA GLY A 221 -9.05 -12.02 -12.81
C GLY A 221 -8.67 -11.42 -11.45
N GLY A 222 -9.10 -12.02 -10.34
CA GLY A 222 -8.84 -11.52 -8.99
C GLY A 222 -9.70 -10.33 -8.56
N GLY A 223 -10.76 -10.01 -9.33
CA GLY A 223 -11.74 -8.99 -8.96
C GLY A 223 -11.12 -7.64 -8.62
N ARG A 224 -11.42 -7.17 -7.40
CA ARG A 224 -10.98 -5.88 -6.84
C ARG A 224 -9.51 -5.85 -6.41
N SER A 225 -8.92 -7.01 -6.06
CA SER A 225 -7.50 -7.11 -5.67
C SER A 225 -6.52 -7.08 -6.84
N SER A 226 -7.06 -7.06 -8.07
CA SER A 226 -6.27 -7.08 -9.29
C SER A 226 -5.48 -5.79 -9.48
N ALA A 227 -4.29 -5.90 -10.07
CA ALA A 227 -3.50 -4.74 -10.47
C ALA A 227 -4.21 -3.83 -11.50
N ARG A 228 -5.37 -4.22 -12.05
CA ARG A 228 -6.25 -3.33 -12.83
C ARG A 228 -6.71 -2.12 -12.01
N GLU A 229 -6.91 -2.28 -10.69
CA GLU A 229 -7.31 -1.19 -9.80
C GLU A 229 -6.33 -0.01 -9.82
N THR A 230 -5.03 -0.28 -10.06
CA THR A 230 -4.00 0.77 -10.14
C THR A 230 -4.22 1.78 -11.26
N ILE A 231 -5.15 1.53 -12.21
CA ILE A 231 -5.59 2.55 -13.18
C ILE A 231 -6.16 3.78 -12.46
N GLY A 232 -7.02 3.58 -11.46
CA GLY A 232 -7.57 4.69 -10.68
C GLY A 232 -6.47 5.47 -9.95
N ARG A 233 -5.47 4.76 -9.43
CA ARG A 233 -4.30 5.37 -8.78
C ARG A 233 -3.49 6.20 -9.76
N VAL A 234 -3.12 5.63 -10.91
CA VAL A 234 -2.33 6.31 -11.94
C VAL A 234 -3.07 7.51 -12.51
N ALA A 235 -4.37 7.37 -12.78
CA ALA A 235 -5.18 8.48 -13.28
C ALA A 235 -5.20 9.66 -12.30
N SER A 236 -5.44 9.39 -11.02
CA SER A 236 -5.39 10.43 -9.98
C SER A 236 -3.99 10.97 -9.70
N GLY A 237 -2.96 10.11 -9.82
CA GLY A 237 -1.57 10.48 -9.64
C GLY A 237 -1.07 11.39 -10.75
N ALA A 238 -1.56 11.26 -11.98
CA ALA A 238 -1.25 12.18 -13.07
C ALA A 238 -1.71 13.61 -12.74
N VAL A 239 -2.92 13.76 -12.20
CA VAL A 239 -3.44 15.05 -11.72
C VAL A 239 -2.58 15.59 -10.57
N ALA A 240 -2.21 14.75 -9.61
CA ALA A 240 -1.35 15.15 -8.49
C ALA A 240 0.06 15.56 -8.95
N LYS A 241 0.67 14.82 -9.88
CA LYS A 241 1.98 15.15 -10.47
C LYS A 241 1.93 16.48 -11.21
N LYS A 242 0.85 16.75 -11.96
CA LYS A 242 0.64 18.03 -12.65
C LYS A 242 0.61 19.19 -11.65
N ILE A 243 -0.17 19.08 -10.57
CA ILE A 243 -0.21 20.08 -9.49
C ILE A 243 1.18 20.34 -8.92
N LEU A 244 1.93 19.28 -8.57
CA LEU A 244 3.25 19.41 -7.95
C LEU A 244 4.30 20.00 -8.90
N LYS A 245 4.21 19.66 -10.19
CA LYS A 245 5.08 20.23 -11.24
C LYS A 245 4.79 21.71 -11.45
N ASP A 246 3.51 22.09 -11.57
CA ASP A 246 3.10 23.49 -11.74
C ASP A 246 3.41 24.33 -10.48
N PHE A 247 3.31 23.72 -9.29
CA PHE A 247 3.51 24.41 -8.02
C PHE A 247 4.98 24.67 -7.67
N ALA A 248 5.85 23.65 -7.75
CA ALA A 248 7.23 23.74 -7.28
C ALA A 248 8.26 23.20 -8.28
N GLY A 249 7.85 22.89 -9.52
CA GLY A 249 8.71 22.18 -10.46
C GLY A 249 9.06 20.77 -9.97
N THR A 250 8.23 20.17 -9.10
CA THR A 250 8.49 18.85 -8.51
C THR A 250 8.57 17.80 -9.61
N GLU A 251 9.63 16.99 -9.58
CA GLU A 251 9.79 15.86 -10.50
C GLU A 251 9.78 14.56 -9.73
N ILE A 252 8.91 13.64 -10.13
CA ILE A 252 8.81 12.30 -9.54
C ILE A 252 9.19 11.31 -10.62
N LEU A 253 10.36 10.69 -10.46
CA LEU A 253 10.89 9.72 -11.40
C LEU A 253 11.06 8.39 -10.67
N ALA A 254 10.63 7.30 -11.30
CA ALA A 254 10.91 5.97 -10.79
C ALA A 254 11.51 5.09 -11.88
N TYR A 255 12.33 4.13 -11.49
CA TYR A 255 12.98 3.20 -12.40
C TYR A 255 13.23 1.86 -11.74
N VAL A 256 13.41 0.83 -12.56
CA VAL A 256 13.73 -0.51 -12.09
C VAL A 256 15.22 -0.56 -11.73
N SER A 257 15.50 -0.77 -10.45
CA SER A 257 16.86 -0.85 -9.90
C SER A 257 17.29 -2.28 -9.57
N GLN A 258 16.36 -3.23 -9.60
CA GLN A 258 16.70 -4.64 -9.44
C GLN A 258 15.70 -5.52 -10.16
N VAL A 259 16.23 -6.55 -10.83
CA VAL A 259 15.45 -7.72 -11.23
C VAL A 259 16.19 -8.98 -10.81
N HIS A 260 15.54 -9.79 -9.98
CA HIS A 260 16.10 -11.02 -9.42
C HIS A 260 17.46 -10.75 -8.74
N LYS A 261 18.56 -11.21 -9.34
CA LYS A 261 19.94 -11.07 -8.82
C LYS A 261 20.73 -9.96 -9.53
N VAL A 262 20.14 -9.35 -10.56
CA VAL A 262 20.73 -8.21 -11.26
C VAL A 262 20.35 -6.96 -10.48
N VAL A 263 21.30 -6.43 -9.72
CA VAL A 263 21.13 -5.25 -8.86
C VAL A 263 21.93 -4.11 -9.45
N LEU A 264 21.28 -2.97 -9.64
CA LEU A 264 21.92 -1.75 -10.10
C LEU A 264 22.73 -1.16 -8.92
N PRO A 265 24.04 -0.89 -9.08
CA PRO A 265 24.86 -0.32 -8.01
C PRO A 265 24.32 1.05 -7.53
N GLU A 266 24.48 1.34 -6.24
CA GLU A 266 23.87 2.51 -5.57
C GLU A 266 24.27 3.86 -6.19
N ASP A 267 25.54 3.99 -6.57
CA ASP A 267 26.10 5.24 -7.10
C ASP A 267 26.22 5.27 -8.63
N LEU A 268 25.70 4.25 -9.32
CA LEU A 268 25.79 4.20 -10.79
C LEU A 268 24.86 5.23 -11.45
N ILE A 269 23.71 5.49 -10.82
CA ILE A 269 22.73 6.45 -11.31
C ILE A 269 22.81 7.70 -10.44
N ASP A 270 23.14 8.81 -11.08
CA ASP A 270 23.07 10.11 -10.45
C ASP A 270 21.61 10.56 -10.33
N ASN A 271 21.14 10.64 -9.09
CA ASN A 271 19.78 11.03 -8.77
C ASN A 271 19.49 12.50 -9.12
N GLU A 272 20.49 13.36 -9.33
CA GLU A 272 20.29 14.75 -9.76
C GLU A 272 20.06 14.88 -11.26
N THR A 273 20.66 13.99 -12.07
CA THR A 273 20.69 14.16 -13.54
C THR A 273 19.91 13.11 -14.33
N VAL A 274 19.52 11.98 -13.73
CA VAL A 274 18.73 10.96 -14.44
C VAL A 274 17.44 11.54 -15.04
N THR A 275 17.12 11.18 -16.28
CA THR A 275 15.99 11.72 -17.03
C THR A 275 14.90 10.68 -17.30
N LEU A 276 13.68 11.16 -17.56
CA LEU A 276 12.58 10.29 -17.99
C LEU A 276 12.91 9.57 -19.31
N ASP A 277 13.60 10.24 -20.24
CA ASP A 277 13.98 9.65 -21.53
C ASP A 277 14.95 8.48 -21.36
N GLN A 278 15.91 8.57 -20.45
CA GLN A 278 16.79 7.46 -20.11
C GLN A 278 15.98 6.29 -19.53
N ILE A 279 15.01 6.57 -18.66
CA ILE A 279 14.16 5.55 -18.04
C ILE A 279 13.25 4.89 -19.09
N GLU A 280 12.63 5.63 -19.99
CA GLU A 280 11.70 5.08 -21.00
C GLU A 280 12.40 4.57 -22.27
N SER A 281 13.73 4.71 -22.37
CA SER A 281 14.54 4.26 -23.51
C SER A 281 14.49 2.75 -23.78
N ASN A 282 14.06 1.96 -22.80
CA ASN A 282 14.02 0.51 -22.87
C ASN A 282 12.81 -0.09 -22.14
N ILE A 283 12.50 -1.34 -22.50
CA ILE A 283 11.27 -2.01 -22.05
C ILE A 283 11.24 -2.35 -20.56
N VAL A 284 12.39 -2.42 -19.88
CA VAL A 284 12.48 -2.76 -18.45
C VAL A 284 12.48 -1.53 -17.57
N ARG A 285 12.65 -0.33 -18.14
CA ARG A 285 12.72 0.95 -17.44
C ARG A 285 13.89 1.08 -16.48
N CYS A 286 15.06 0.66 -16.92
CA CYS A 286 16.33 0.85 -16.21
C CYS A 286 17.13 1.96 -16.92
N PRO A 287 17.56 3.04 -16.24
CA PRO A 287 18.25 4.16 -16.88
C PRO A 287 19.64 3.79 -17.42
N ASP A 288 20.28 2.74 -16.87
CA ASP A 288 21.54 2.22 -17.40
C ASP A 288 21.29 1.15 -18.48
N PRO A 289 21.78 1.33 -19.72
CA PRO A 289 21.55 0.39 -20.82
C PRO A 289 22.14 -1.01 -20.60
N GLU A 290 23.32 -1.12 -19.99
CA GLU A 290 23.99 -2.40 -19.77
C GLU A 290 23.22 -3.24 -18.74
N TYR A 291 22.79 -2.63 -17.64
CA TYR A 291 21.94 -3.27 -16.65
C TYR A 291 20.54 -3.51 -17.19
N ALA A 292 20.01 -2.66 -18.07
CA ALA A 292 18.74 -2.91 -18.75
C ALA A 292 18.78 -4.23 -19.54
N GLU A 293 19.82 -4.47 -20.33
CA GLU A 293 20.01 -5.72 -21.07
C GLU A 293 20.12 -6.94 -20.14
N LYS A 294 20.93 -6.84 -19.09
CA LYS A 294 21.07 -7.90 -18.07
C LYS A 294 19.74 -8.20 -17.39
N MET A 295 18.95 -7.18 -17.04
CA MET A 295 17.64 -7.35 -16.43
C MET A 295 16.64 -7.96 -17.42
N ILE A 296 16.63 -7.55 -18.68
CA ILE A 296 15.79 -8.16 -19.72
C ILE A 296 16.12 -9.65 -19.88
N ALA A 297 17.40 -10.00 -19.95
CA ALA A 297 17.85 -11.39 -20.03
C ALA A 297 17.44 -12.19 -18.79
N ALA A 298 17.53 -11.60 -17.60
CA ALA A 298 17.07 -12.22 -16.36
C ALA A 298 15.55 -12.48 -16.39
N ILE A 299 14.74 -11.52 -16.87
CA ILE A 299 13.28 -11.69 -17.00
C ILE A 299 12.96 -12.79 -18.02
N ASP A 300 13.64 -12.83 -19.16
CA ASP A 300 13.42 -13.86 -20.18
C ASP A 300 13.77 -15.26 -19.64
N ALA A 301 14.90 -15.42 -18.94
CA ALA A 301 15.29 -16.69 -18.30
C ALA A 301 14.34 -17.12 -17.18
N VAL A 302 13.75 -16.16 -16.49
CA VAL A 302 12.77 -16.36 -15.43
C VAL A 302 11.39 -16.68 -15.99
N ARG A 303 10.96 -16.07 -17.10
CA ARG A 303 9.67 -16.36 -17.75
C ARG A 303 9.54 -17.85 -18.07
N VAL A 304 10.64 -18.48 -18.49
CA VAL A 304 10.71 -19.92 -18.76
C VAL A 304 10.53 -20.76 -17.50
N ARG A 305 11.00 -20.26 -16.34
CA ARG A 305 11.02 -20.99 -15.06
C ARG A 305 9.90 -20.60 -14.08
N GLY A 306 9.25 -19.45 -14.29
CA GLY A 306 8.16 -18.91 -13.49
C GLY A 306 8.56 -18.27 -12.16
N ASP A 307 9.66 -17.51 -12.06
CA ASP A 307 10.12 -16.96 -10.75
C ASP A 307 10.87 -15.60 -10.82
N SER A 308 10.21 -14.46 -10.60
CA SER A 308 10.82 -13.10 -10.71
C SER A 308 10.71 -12.27 -9.45
N VAL A 309 11.73 -11.60 -8.94
CA VAL A 309 11.60 -10.53 -7.92
C VAL A 309 12.05 -9.21 -8.54
N GLY A 310 11.60 -8.05 -8.03
CA GLY A 310 12.21 -6.80 -8.44
C GLY A 310 12.08 -5.66 -7.43
N VAL A 311 12.91 -4.64 -7.61
CA VAL A 311 12.90 -3.40 -6.83
C VAL A 311 12.75 -2.22 -7.79
N VAL A 312 11.91 -1.27 -7.39
CA VAL A 312 11.77 0.04 -8.03
C VAL A 312 12.40 1.07 -7.12
N THR A 313 13.32 1.87 -7.64
CA THR A 313 13.79 3.10 -6.99
C THR A 313 12.89 4.24 -7.45
N CYS A 314 12.50 5.12 -6.53
CA CYS A 314 11.79 6.36 -6.85
C CYS A 314 12.53 7.54 -6.21
N ILE A 315 12.71 8.58 -7.00
CA ILE A 315 13.30 9.85 -6.58
C ILE A 315 12.29 10.98 -6.75
N VAL A 316 12.35 11.95 -5.84
CA VAL A 316 11.59 13.20 -5.93
C VAL A 316 12.56 14.36 -5.87
N ARG A 317 12.66 15.13 -6.97
CA ARG A 317 13.38 16.40 -7.01
C ARG A 317 12.42 17.55 -6.75
N ASN A 318 12.94 18.64 -6.19
CA ASN A 318 12.18 19.85 -5.89
C ASN A 318 10.92 19.56 -5.06
N CYS A 319 11.00 18.62 -4.11
CA CYS A 319 9.92 18.42 -3.15
C CYS A 319 9.76 19.70 -2.32
N PRO A 320 8.53 20.24 -2.18
CA PRO A 320 8.29 21.40 -1.33
C PRO A 320 8.86 21.17 0.08
N ARG A 321 9.68 22.10 0.57
CA ARG A 321 10.33 22.00 1.88
C ARG A 321 9.32 22.16 3.00
N GLY A 322 9.50 21.42 4.09
CA GLY A 322 8.65 21.56 5.27
C GLY A 322 7.31 20.82 5.22
N ILE A 323 7.00 20.05 4.17
CA ILE A 323 5.76 19.26 4.13
C ILE A 323 5.93 17.95 4.91
N GLY A 324 4.87 17.51 5.57
CA GLY A 324 4.86 16.30 6.39
C GLY A 324 4.32 16.58 7.79
N SER A 325 4.57 15.66 8.72
CA SER A 325 4.12 15.78 10.11
C SER A 325 5.06 15.03 11.05
N PRO A 326 5.22 15.46 12.31
CA PRO A 326 6.26 14.90 13.17
C PRO A 326 5.91 13.58 13.88
N VAL A 327 4.65 13.11 13.84
CA VAL A 327 4.19 11.98 14.69
C VAL A 327 3.56 10.84 13.89
N PHE A 328 2.23 10.78 13.76
CA PHE A 328 1.53 9.63 13.16
C PHE A 328 1.46 9.70 11.65
N ASP A 329 1.38 10.92 11.09
CA ASP A 329 1.26 11.17 9.66
C ASP A 329 2.59 11.62 9.04
N LYS A 330 3.70 11.08 9.55
CA LYS A 330 5.06 11.34 9.03
C LYS A 330 5.13 11.11 7.53
N LEU A 331 5.85 11.97 6.82
CA LEU A 331 5.94 11.90 5.36
C LEU A 331 6.44 10.52 4.89
N GLU A 332 7.50 10.00 5.49
CA GLU A 332 8.03 8.66 5.20
C GLU A 332 7.04 7.54 5.56
N ALA A 333 6.20 7.73 6.58
CA ALA A 333 5.18 6.76 6.97
C ALA A 333 4.01 6.73 5.99
N GLU A 334 3.56 7.89 5.50
CA GLU A 334 2.52 7.97 4.46
C GLU A 334 3.06 7.49 3.11
N LEU A 335 4.32 7.78 2.75
CA LEU A 335 4.99 7.18 1.59
C LEU A 335 5.08 5.65 1.71
N ALA A 336 5.45 5.14 2.88
CA ALA A 336 5.51 3.70 3.14
C ALA A 336 4.12 3.05 3.00
N LYS A 337 3.08 3.64 3.56
CA LYS A 337 1.69 3.19 3.42
C LYS A 337 1.23 3.21 1.97
N ALA A 338 1.55 4.26 1.23
CA ALA A 338 1.23 4.38 -0.19
C ALA A 338 1.91 3.26 -1.00
N ALA A 339 3.20 3.03 -0.80
CA ALA A 339 3.97 1.97 -1.44
C ALA A 339 3.49 0.57 -1.04
N MET A 340 3.30 0.31 0.25
CA MET A 340 2.89 -1.00 0.77
C MET A 340 1.43 -1.34 0.46
N SER A 341 0.62 -0.36 0.03
CA SER A 341 -0.73 -0.58 -0.48
C SER A 341 -0.78 -1.03 -1.95
N LEU A 342 0.35 -1.05 -2.65
CA LEU A 342 0.45 -1.50 -4.03
C LEU A 342 0.39 -3.03 -4.15
N PRO A 343 -0.15 -3.58 -5.25
CA PRO A 343 -0.11 -5.01 -5.49
C PRO A 343 1.33 -5.55 -5.49
N ALA A 344 1.53 -6.71 -4.88
CA ALA A 344 2.80 -7.43 -4.81
C ALA A 344 3.93 -6.75 -4.00
N THR A 345 3.72 -5.60 -3.34
CA THR A 345 4.78 -5.02 -2.52
C THR A 345 5.01 -5.80 -1.22
N LYS A 346 6.27 -5.84 -0.80
CA LYS A 346 6.74 -6.54 0.40
C LYS A 346 7.78 -5.79 1.23
N GLY A 347 8.34 -4.71 0.70
CA GLY A 347 9.30 -3.90 1.44
C GLY A 347 9.31 -2.47 0.94
N PHE A 348 9.64 -1.57 1.86
CA PHE A 348 9.84 -0.15 1.62
C PHE A 348 11.10 0.29 2.38
N GLN A 349 11.94 1.06 1.72
CA GLN A 349 13.12 1.70 2.31
C GLN A 349 13.18 3.15 1.83
N PHE A 350 13.70 4.04 2.66
CA PHE A 350 13.93 5.45 2.31
C PHE A 350 15.34 5.86 2.77
N GLY A 351 15.97 6.78 2.03
CA GLY A 351 17.36 7.16 2.24
C GLY A 351 18.30 5.96 2.27
N SER A 352 19.16 5.92 3.28
CA SER A 352 20.09 4.81 3.57
C SER A 352 19.40 3.48 3.91
N GLY A 353 18.09 3.48 4.17
CA GLY A 353 17.30 2.28 4.41
C GLY A 353 17.89 1.38 5.50
N PHE A 354 17.90 0.06 5.26
CA PHE A 354 18.49 -0.89 6.20
C PHE A 354 20.02 -0.83 6.23
N ALA A 355 20.68 -0.35 5.16
CA ALA A 355 22.13 -0.21 5.15
C ALA A 355 22.60 0.81 6.20
N GLY A 356 21.79 1.83 6.49
CA GLY A 356 22.05 2.79 7.57
C GLY A 356 22.13 2.17 8.97
N THR A 357 21.58 0.96 9.18
CA THR A 357 21.62 0.28 10.50
C THR A 357 23.01 -0.26 10.86
N PHE A 358 23.93 -0.29 9.91
CA PHE A 358 25.33 -0.69 10.13
C PHE A 358 26.25 0.49 10.45
N LEU A 359 25.74 1.73 10.44
CA LEU A 359 26.52 2.95 10.67
C LEU A 359 26.32 3.47 12.09
N THR A 360 27.39 4.05 12.65
CA THR A 360 27.32 4.86 13.87
C THR A 360 26.70 6.23 13.57
N GLY A 361 26.28 6.97 14.60
CA GLY A 361 25.71 8.30 14.43
C GLY A 361 26.66 9.26 13.69
N SER A 362 27.95 9.24 14.02
CA SER A 362 28.96 10.06 13.32
C SER A 362 29.15 9.70 11.85
N GLU A 363 28.88 8.45 11.47
CA GLU A 363 28.97 8.00 10.07
C GLU A 363 27.66 8.23 9.30
N HIS A 364 26.52 8.23 10.01
CA HIS A 364 25.19 8.34 9.40
C HIS A 364 24.76 9.79 9.21
N ASN A 365 25.03 10.67 10.19
CA ASN A 365 24.51 12.02 10.23
C ASN A 365 24.77 12.80 8.93
N ASP A 366 23.72 13.48 8.47
CA ASP A 366 23.78 14.38 7.33
C ASP A 366 24.13 15.79 7.83
N GLU A 367 25.40 16.18 7.71
CA GLU A 367 25.90 17.48 8.19
C GLU A 367 25.25 18.64 7.44
N PHE A 368 24.77 19.65 8.17
CA PHE A 368 24.16 20.83 7.58
C PHE A 368 25.20 21.84 7.07
N TYR A 369 24.86 22.54 6.00
CA TYR A 369 25.58 23.70 5.49
C TYR A 369 24.63 24.71 4.85
N ILE A 370 25.13 25.92 4.62
CA ILE A 370 24.41 26.96 3.88
C ILE A 370 24.91 26.97 2.43
N ASP A 371 24.00 26.83 1.47
CA ASP A 371 24.33 26.90 0.05
C ASP A 371 24.55 28.35 -0.43
N GLU A 372 24.95 28.52 -1.68
CA GLU A 372 25.19 29.81 -2.32
C GLU A 372 23.95 30.73 -2.41
N HIS A 373 22.77 30.17 -2.18
CA HIS A 373 21.48 30.89 -2.15
C HIS A 373 20.99 31.15 -0.72
N GLY A 374 21.79 30.84 0.30
CA GLY A 374 21.44 31.06 1.70
C GLY A 374 20.53 29.98 2.30
N ARG A 375 20.29 28.87 1.60
CA ARG A 375 19.41 27.78 2.05
C ARG A 375 20.17 26.77 2.89
N THR A 376 19.51 26.26 3.93
CA THR A 376 20.07 25.14 4.72
C THR A 376 19.92 23.82 3.94
N ARG A 377 21.05 23.19 3.64
CA ARG A 377 21.19 21.94 2.88
C ARG A 377 22.02 20.93 3.68
N THR A 378 22.09 19.67 3.23
CA THR A 378 22.94 18.65 3.86
C THR A 378 24.06 18.15 2.94
N ARG A 379 25.24 17.86 3.51
CA ARG A 379 26.43 17.39 2.76
C ARG A 379 26.25 15.99 2.19
N THR A 380 25.43 15.17 2.85
CA THR A 380 25.01 13.84 2.42
C THR A 380 23.49 13.76 2.51
N ASN A 381 22.90 12.71 1.94
CA ASN A 381 21.45 12.52 1.93
C ASN A 381 21.05 11.12 2.42
N ARG A 382 21.62 10.69 3.56
CA ARG A 382 21.33 9.37 4.17
C ARG A 382 19.94 9.33 4.80
N SER A 383 19.38 10.47 5.15
CA SER A 383 17.98 10.65 5.56
C SER A 383 17.01 10.52 4.37
N GLY A 384 17.50 10.64 3.13
CA GLY A 384 16.69 10.49 1.92
C GLY A 384 15.62 11.57 1.78
N GLY A 385 15.98 12.83 2.00
CA GLY A 385 15.12 13.99 1.79
C GLY A 385 14.10 14.27 2.90
N ILE A 386 14.07 13.43 3.95
CA ILE A 386 13.07 13.51 5.02
C ILE A 386 13.77 13.40 6.39
N GLN A 387 13.53 14.37 7.27
CA GLN A 387 14.04 14.38 8.63
C GLN A 387 12.90 14.67 9.61
N GLY A 388 12.77 13.85 10.65
CA GLY A 388 11.73 14.05 11.67
C GLY A 388 10.28 13.98 11.16
N GLY A 389 10.02 13.32 10.02
CA GLY A 389 8.70 13.29 9.41
C GLY A 389 8.42 14.35 8.35
N ILE A 390 9.39 15.21 8.06
CA ILE A 390 9.24 16.45 7.30
C ILE A 390 10.28 16.50 6.17
N SER A 391 9.88 16.96 4.98
CA SER A 391 10.82 17.15 3.86
C SER A 391 11.86 18.24 4.18
N ASN A 392 13.15 17.93 4.00
CA ASN A 392 14.24 18.87 4.28
C ASN A 392 14.71 19.67 3.04
N GLY A 393 14.26 19.26 1.84
CA GLY A 393 14.59 19.91 0.57
C GLY A 393 15.66 19.20 -0.27
N GLU A 394 16.31 18.18 0.29
CA GLU A 394 17.11 17.26 -0.51
C GLU A 394 16.21 16.32 -1.32
N ILE A 395 16.79 15.61 -2.29
CA ILE A 395 16.08 14.60 -3.06
C ILE A 395 15.47 13.56 -2.12
N ILE A 396 14.17 13.31 -2.23
CA ILE A 396 13.58 12.14 -1.56
C ILE A 396 13.95 10.90 -2.37
N ASN A 397 14.62 9.95 -1.75
CA ASN A 397 15.01 8.68 -2.39
C ASN A 397 14.40 7.51 -1.63
N MET A 398 13.70 6.63 -2.34
CA MET A 398 13.04 5.47 -1.77
C MET A 398 13.12 4.24 -2.68
N ARG A 399 13.06 3.05 -2.07
CA ARG A 399 13.07 1.76 -2.76
C ARG A 399 11.88 0.92 -2.34
N ILE A 400 11.20 0.35 -3.33
CA ILE A 400 9.99 -0.45 -3.15
C ILE A 400 10.26 -1.85 -3.69
N ALA A 401 10.16 -2.85 -2.81
CA ALA A 401 10.38 -4.24 -3.16
C ALA A 401 9.07 -4.94 -3.53
N PHE A 402 9.06 -5.60 -4.68
CA PHE A 402 7.93 -6.36 -5.21
C PHE A 402 8.26 -7.86 -5.24
N LYS A 403 7.34 -8.67 -4.70
CA LYS A 403 7.42 -10.13 -4.79
C LYS A 403 7.18 -10.62 -6.22
N PRO A 404 7.47 -11.90 -6.50
CA PRO A 404 7.10 -12.52 -7.77
C PRO A 404 5.63 -12.54 -8.08
N THR A 405 5.33 -12.53 -9.38
CA THR A 405 4.00 -12.86 -9.86
C THR A 405 3.59 -14.22 -9.33
N SER A 406 2.48 -14.24 -8.63
CA SER A 406 2.04 -15.42 -7.91
C SER A 406 1.42 -16.47 -8.83
N THR A 407 0.88 -16.05 -9.98
CA THR A 407 0.37 -16.97 -10.99
C THR A 407 1.48 -17.34 -11.98
N ILE A 408 1.85 -18.62 -12.02
CA ILE A 408 2.92 -19.17 -12.85
C ILE A 408 2.43 -20.45 -13.54
N ALA A 409 3.06 -20.84 -14.65
CA ALA A 409 2.63 -21.98 -15.46
C ALA A 409 2.98 -23.36 -14.84
N LYS A 410 3.76 -23.37 -13.76
CA LYS A 410 4.11 -24.57 -12.99
C LYS A 410 2.92 -25.01 -12.14
N GLU A 411 2.68 -26.31 -12.08
CA GLU A 411 1.70 -26.89 -11.17
C GLU A 411 2.08 -26.62 -9.71
N GLN A 412 1.10 -26.27 -8.88
CA GLN A 412 1.28 -25.97 -7.47
C GLN A 412 0.24 -26.69 -6.61
N ASN A 413 0.65 -27.12 -5.42
CA ASN A 413 -0.26 -27.67 -4.41
C ASN A 413 -1.11 -26.54 -3.82
N THR A 414 -2.40 -26.80 -3.63
CA THR A 414 -3.34 -25.87 -3.02
C THR A 414 -4.57 -26.59 -2.49
N VAL A 415 -5.52 -25.84 -1.95
CA VAL A 415 -6.82 -26.35 -1.52
C VAL A 415 -7.97 -25.76 -2.33
N THR A 416 -9.04 -26.54 -2.46
CA THR A 416 -10.32 -26.09 -3.00
C THR A 416 -11.09 -25.25 -1.96
N ARG A 417 -12.19 -24.61 -2.40
CA ARG A 417 -13.12 -23.91 -1.50
C ARG A 417 -13.71 -24.83 -0.43
N ASP A 418 -13.85 -26.13 -0.73
CA ASP A 418 -14.33 -27.17 0.17
C ASP A 418 -13.23 -27.73 1.10
N LYS A 419 -12.06 -27.08 1.14
CA LYS A 419 -10.90 -27.47 1.97
C LYS A 419 -10.32 -28.84 1.62
N LYS A 420 -10.43 -29.27 0.37
CA LYS A 420 -9.77 -30.49 -0.13
C LYS A 420 -8.44 -30.11 -0.78
N GLU A 421 -7.38 -30.84 -0.45
CA GLU A 421 -6.08 -30.72 -1.12
C GLU A 421 -6.24 -31.07 -2.62
N THR A 422 -5.58 -30.29 -3.48
CA THR A 422 -5.56 -30.46 -4.92
C THR A 422 -4.28 -29.86 -5.50
N THR A 423 -4.04 -30.08 -6.79
CA THR A 423 -3.10 -29.27 -7.55
C THR A 423 -3.84 -28.24 -8.38
N LEU A 424 -3.17 -27.13 -8.69
CA LEU A 424 -3.64 -26.10 -9.59
C LEU A 424 -2.50 -25.73 -10.54
N ARG A 425 -2.77 -25.83 -11.83
CA ARG A 425 -1.91 -25.31 -12.89
C ARG A 425 -2.69 -24.22 -13.61
N VAL A 426 -2.24 -22.98 -13.49
CA VAL A 426 -2.91 -21.85 -14.14
C VAL A 426 -2.18 -21.53 -15.44
N GLY A 427 -2.83 -21.81 -16.56
CA GLY A 427 -2.43 -21.25 -17.85
C GLY A 427 -2.78 -19.76 -17.94
N GLY A 428 -2.13 -19.02 -18.83
CA GLY A 428 -2.60 -17.68 -19.21
C GLY A 428 -1.55 -16.58 -19.30
N ARG A 429 -2.07 -15.37 -19.52
CA ARG A 429 -1.31 -14.16 -19.85
C ARG A 429 -0.92 -13.39 -18.58
N HIS A 430 0.10 -13.86 -17.88
CA HIS A 430 0.61 -13.23 -16.65
C HIS A 430 1.88 -12.43 -16.92
N ASP A 431 2.11 -11.39 -16.11
CA ASP A 431 3.38 -10.66 -16.15
C ASP A 431 4.52 -11.62 -15.71
N PRO A 432 5.58 -11.80 -16.50
CA PRO A 432 6.76 -12.52 -16.04
C PRO A 432 7.56 -11.68 -15.04
N CYS A 433 7.34 -10.37 -15.00
CA CYS A 433 7.92 -9.44 -14.04
C CYS A 433 6.98 -8.23 -13.88
N VAL A 434 6.58 -7.89 -12.66
CA VAL A 434 5.63 -6.77 -12.42
C VAL A 434 6.28 -5.39 -12.43
N VAL A 435 7.59 -5.31 -12.14
CA VAL A 435 8.22 -4.03 -11.80
C VAL A 435 8.29 -3.01 -12.93
N PRO A 436 8.45 -3.36 -14.23
CA PRO A 436 8.42 -2.35 -15.29
C PRO A 436 7.08 -1.60 -15.31
N ARG A 437 5.96 -2.30 -15.06
CA ARG A 437 4.63 -1.68 -14.98
C ARG A 437 4.35 -1.02 -13.64
N ALA A 438 5.12 -1.36 -12.59
CA ALA A 438 4.99 -0.73 -11.29
C ALA A 438 5.59 0.68 -11.26
N VAL A 439 6.54 1.01 -12.14
CA VAL A 439 7.17 2.34 -12.23
C VAL A 439 6.15 3.50 -12.23
N PRO A 440 5.24 3.63 -13.21
CA PRO A 440 4.26 4.72 -13.20
C PRO A 440 3.26 4.64 -12.04
N VAL A 441 3.05 3.46 -11.45
CA VAL A 441 2.16 3.28 -10.30
C VAL A 441 2.82 3.79 -9.02
N VAL A 442 4.13 3.58 -8.85
CA VAL A 442 4.92 4.12 -7.74
C VAL A 442 4.94 5.64 -7.82
N GLU A 443 5.28 6.21 -8.97
CA GLU A 443 5.28 7.67 -9.18
C GLU A 443 3.92 8.28 -8.83
N ALA A 444 2.82 7.66 -9.29
CA ALA A 444 1.47 8.12 -9.01
C ALA A 444 1.16 8.14 -7.50
N MET A 445 1.49 7.07 -6.77
CA MET A 445 1.24 7.01 -5.33
C MET A 445 2.11 7.99 -4.53
N VAL A 446 3.36 8.22 -4.96
CA VAL A 446 4.22 9.25 -4.36
C VAL A 446 3.63 10.64 -4.61
N GLY A 447 3.19 10.93 -5.84
CA GLY A 447 2.52 12.19 -6.16
C GLY A 447 1.27 12.43 -5.32
N LEU A 448 0.45 11.40 -5.09
CA LEU A 448 -0.72 11.48 -4.21
C LEU A 448 -0.35 11.81 -2.76
N VAL A 449 0.72 11.22 -2.21
CA VAL A 449 1.19 11.56 -0.86
C VAL A 449 1.61 13.03 -0.80
N LEU A 450 2.45 13.46 -1.74
CA LEU A 450 3.02 14.80 -1.72
C LEU A 450 1.95 15.88 -1.88
N VAL A 451 0.96 15.70 -2.78
CA VAL A 451 -0.11 16.70 -2.94
C VAL A 451 -1.01 16.76 -1.70
N VAL A 452 -1.28 15.62 -1.03
CA VAL A 452 -2.05 15.59 0.22
C VAL A 452 -1.32 16.34 1.33
N GLN A 453 -0.01 16.15 1.45
CA GLN A 453 0.83 16.80 2.45
C GLN A 453 1.01 18.30 2.15
N LEU A 454 1.15 18.67 0.89
CA LEU A 454 1.18 20.07 0.45
C LEU A 454 -0.13 20.78 0.82
N MET A 455 -1.29 20.18 0.54
CA MET A 455 -2.57 20.77 0.89
C MET A 455 -2.78 20.87 2.41
N ALA A 456 -2.31 19.88 3.17
CA ALA A 456 -2.33 19.92 4.63
C ALA A 456 -1.48 21.08 5.17
N GLN A 457 -0.28 21.27 4.61
CA GLN A 457 0.61 22.39 4.94
C GLN A 457 -0.09 23.73 4.70
N TYR A 458 -0.74 23.92 3.55
CA TYR A 458 -1.50 25.14 3.28
C TYR A 458 -2.64 25.36 4.28
N ALA A 459 -3.40 24.30 4.60
CA ALA A 459 -4.53 24.41 5.50
C ALA A 459 -4.14 24.75 6.94
N GLN A 460 -3.01 24.23 7.42
CA GLN A 460 -2.58 24.38 8.81
C GLN A 460 -1.60 25.54 9.04
N CYS A 461 -0.64 25.74 8.12
CA CYS A 461 0.52 26.58 8.38
C CYS A 461 0.46 27.96 7.71
N ASN A 462 -0.46 28.18 6.76
CA ASN A 462 -0.54 29.45 6.03
C ASN A 462 -1.65 30.39 6.56
N LEU A 463 -2.18 30.11 7.75
CA LEU A 463 -3.15 31.01 8.41
C LEU A 463 -2.47 32.31 8.90
N PHE A 464 -1.18 32.25 9.24
CA PHE A 464 -0.38 33.39 9.66
C PHE A 464 0.84 33.54 8.73
N PRO A 465 1.45 34.74 8.64
CA PRO A 465 2.69 34.92 7.90
C PRO A 465 3.80 33.99 8.41
N VAL A 466 4.64 33.51 7.48
CA VAL A 466 5.80 32.69 7.83
C VAL A 466 6.83 33.51 8.62
N ASN A 467 7.53 32.84 9.55
CA ASN A 467 8.67 33.44 10.22
C ASN A 467 9.88 33.43 9.30
N SER A 468 10.16 34.53 8.60
CA SER A 468 11.24 34.64 7.62
C SER A 468 12.65 34.40 8.17
N ASP A 469 12.83 34.45 9.50
CA ASP A 469 14.12 34.14 10.13
C ASP A 469 14.42 32.64 10.11
N LEU A 470 13.38 31.79 10.03
CA LEU A 470 13.47 30.33 10.17
C LEU A 470 12.77 29.55 9.05
N GLN A 471 11.84 30.17 8.33
CA GLN A 471 10.97 29.54 7.34
C GLN A 471 11.15 30.20 5.99
N GLU A 472 11.31 29.36 4.98
CA GLU A 472 11.21 29.78 3.58
C GLU A 472 9.75 29.66 3.12
N PRO A 473 9.25 30.61 2.31
CA PRO A 473 7.94 30.46 1.70
C PRO A 473 7.93 29.25 0.73
N LEU A 474 6.81 28.52 0.70
CA LEU A 474 6.67 27.32 -0.17
C LEU A 474 6.76 27.63 -1.66
N LEU A 475 6.38 28.85 -2.03
CA LEU A 475 6.64 29.39 -3.36
C LEU A 475 7.79 30.38 -3.23
N PRO A 476 8.74 30.41 -4.18
CA PRO A 476 9.58 31.59 -4.33
C PRO A 476 8.65 32.81 -4.45
N VAL A 477 9.01 33.93 -3.82
CA VAL A 477 8.26 35.17 -3.98
C VAL A 477 8.34 35.54 -5.46
N LEU A 478 7.33 35.15 -6.24
CA LEU A 478 7.18 35.59 -7.61
C LEU A 478 7.10 37.12 -7.55
N GLN A 479 7.95 37.80 -8.31
CA GLN A 479 7.74 39.23 -8.48
C GLN A 479 6.35 39.43 -9.10
N PRO A 480 5.63 40.53 -8.81
CA PRO A 480 4.26 40.75 -9.28
C PRO A 480 4.05 40.56 -10.79
N GLU A 481 5.14 40.61 -11.57
CA GLU A 481 5.18 40.48 -13.02
C GLU A 481 5.24 39.01 -13.53
N GLU A 482 5.47 38.04 -12.65
CA GLU A 482 5.72 36.63 -13.01
C GLU A 482 4.58 35.66 -12.63
N VAL A 483 3.44 36.16 -12.16
CA VAL A 483 2.28 35.30 -11.83
C VAL A 483 1.56 34.91 -13.13
N PRO A 484 1.59 33.64 -13.57
CA PRO A 484 0.79 33.20 -14.70
C PRO A 484 -0.66 33.08 -14.22
N PHE A 485 -1.57 33.83 -14.82
CA PHE A 485 -3.00 33.77 -14.55
C PHE A 485 -3.66 32.51 -15.11
#